data_AF-F8MGP6-F1
#
_entry.id   AF-F8MGP6-F1
#
_cell.length_a   1.000
_cell.length_b   1.000
_cell.length_c   1.000
_cell.angle_alpha   90.00
_cell.angle_beta   90.00
_cell.angle_gamma   90.00
#
_symmetry.space_group_name_H-M   'P 1'
#
loop_
_entity.id
_entity.type
_entity.pdbx_description
1 polymer ?
#
loop_
_entity_poly.entity_id
_entity_poly.type
_entity_poly.pdbx_seq_one_letter_code
_entity_poly.pdbx_strand_id
1 'polypeptide(L)'
;FSALLLSSLLLLPALVPLVQSYDFSPTLPVSAVPDAQKSDWCDSHSSTCRSICGTGMPGTDLLGVRINVCSYKTLQYECICNKDNLRPKMELFHYTVPGLMCEAAWKACRQTNENDPKMVGECDDKIRKKCGHWRTKDQETKNDGLYGFFKPIMGGGKAGGKRR
;
A
#
# COMPACT_ATOMS: atom_id res chain seq x y z
N PHE A 1 -10.05 59.80 -51.48
CA PHE A 1 -10.10 58.33 -51.37
C PHE A 1 -9.11 57.88 -50.29
N SER A 2 -9.56 57.74 -49.04
CA SER A 2 -8.74 57.21 -47.94
C SER A 2 -9.32 55.86 -47.52
N ALA A 3 -8.59 54.79 -47.80
CA ALA A 3 -8.90 53.45 -47.33
C ALA A 3 -8.27 53.24 -45.95
N LEU A 4 -9.10 53.19 -44.90
CA LEU A 4 -8.68 52.78 -43.56
C LEU A 4 -8.82 51.26 -43.48
N LEU A 5 -7.68 50.57 -43.54
CA LEU A 5 -7.56 49.12 -43.32
C LEU A 5 -7.68 48.84 -41.81
N LEU A 6 -8.84 48.36 -41.38
CA LEU A 6 -9.07 47.84 -40.02
C LEU A 6 -8.49 46.42 -39.94
N SER A 7 -7.29 46.29 -39.37
CA SER A 7 -6.67 45.02 -39.06
C SER A 7 -7.31 44.42 -37.80
N SER A 8 -8.19 43.44 -37.98
CA SER A 8 -8.83 42.71 -36.89
C SER A 8 -7.85 41.68 -36.29
N LEU A 9 -7.29 42.01 -35.13
CA LEU A 9 -6.52 41.06 -34.31
C LEU A 9 -7.49 40.04 -33.68
N LEU A 10 -7.53 38.82 -34.23
CA LEU A 10 -8.25 37.70 -33.62
C LEU A 10 -7.41 37.15 -32.46
N LEU A 11 -7.74 37.53 -31.22
CA LEU A 11 -7.23 36.86 -30.02
C LEU A 11 -7.88 35.47 -29.92
N LEU A 12 -7.12 34.42 -30.25
CA LEU A 12 -7.49 33.04 -29.95
C LEU A 12 -7.39 32.82 -28.43
N PRO A 13 -8.46 32.43 -27.72
CA PRO A 13 -8.35 32.04 -26.32
C PRO A 13 -7.50 30.76 -26.22
N ALA A 14 -6.45 30.80 -25.42
CA ALA A 14 -5.63 29.63 -25.11
C ALA A 14 -6.49 28.61 -24.36
N LEU A 15 -6.76 27.46 -24.98
CA LEU A 15 -7.38 26.31 -24.32
C LEU A 15 -6.35 25.71 -23.36
N VAL A 16 -6.48 26.03 -22.07
CA VAL A 16 -5.76 25.33 -21.00
C VAL A 16 -6.37 23.94 -20.81
N PRO A 17 -5.60 22.84 -20.94
CA PRO A 17 -6.11 21.51 -20.66
C PRO A 17 -6.44 21.38 -19.17
N LEU A 18 -7.65 20.91 -18.84
CA LEU A 18 -8.01 20.55 -17.48
C LEU A 18 -7.10 19.40 -17.01
N VAL A 19 -6.25 19.67 -16.01
CA VAL A 19 -5.58 18.60 -15.26
C VAL A 19 -6.66 17.85 -14.48
N GLN A 20 -7.04 16.66 -14.93
CA GLN A 20 -7.87 15.76 -14.13
C GLN A 20 -7.01 15.26 -12.97
N SER A 21 -7.32 15.68 -11.75
CA SER A 21 -6.68 15.13 -10.55
C SER A 21 -7.21 13.72 -10.31
N TYR A 22 -6.42 12.70 -10.62
CA TYR A 22 -6.70 11.34 -10.19
C TYR A 22 -6.48 11.22 -8.67
N ASP A 23 -7.42 10.60 -7.96
CA ASP A 23 -7.33 10.35 -6.53
C ASP A 23 -6.50 9.08 -6.26
N PHE A 24 -5.24 9.25 -5.87
CA PHE A 24 -4.34 8.17 -5.50
C PHE A 24 -4.57 7.74 -4.04
N SER A 25 -5.72 7.13 -3.77
CA SER A 25 -6.04 6.57 -2.46
C SER A 25 -5.21 5.30 -2.19
N PRO A 26 -4.53 5.18 -1.03
CA PRO A 26 -3.83 3.97 -0.62
C PRO A 26 -4.75 2.90 -0.02
N THR A 27 -6.06 2.99 -0.28
CA THR A 27 -7.08 2.08 0.23
C THR A 27 -8.19 1.93 -0.79
N LEU A 28 -8.74 0.71 -0.89
CA LEU A 28 -9.93 0.43 -1.67
C LEU A 28 -11.18 0.51 -0.79
N PRO A 29 -12.35 0.88 -1.36
CA PRO A 29 -13.61 0.70 -0.65
C PRO A 29 -13.78 -0.79 -0.32
N VAL A 30 -14.21 -1.08 0.91
CA VAL A 30 -14.34 -2.46 1.42
C VAL A 30 -15.26 -3.30 0.51
N SER A 31 -16.29 -2.69 -0.07
CA SER A 31 -17.20 -3.35 -1.02
C SER A 31 -16.53 -3.84 -2.31
N ALA A 32 -15.37 -3.29 -2.70
CA ALA A 32 -14.62 -3.73 -3.87
C ALA A 32 -13.75 -4.97 -3.61
N VAL A 33 -13.67 -5.44 -2.36
CA VAL A 33 -12.91 -6.63 -1.98
C VAL A 33 -13.87 -7.83 -1.86
N PRO A 34 -13.59 -8.99 -2.50
CA PRO A 34 -14.37 -10.21 -2.31
C PRO A 34 -14.31 -10.72 -0.85
N ASP A 35 -15.41 -11.29 -0.36
CA ASP A 35 -15.50 -11.71 1.05
C ASP A 35 -14.47 -12.76 1.46
N ALA A 36 -14.14 -13.71 0.57
CA ALA A 36 -13.07 -14.67 0.79
C ALA A 36 -11.72 -13.97 1.02
N GLN A 37 -11.41 -12.96 0.19
CA GLN A 37 -10.19 -12.19 0.32
C GLN A 37 -10.16 -11.35 1.61
N LYS A 38 -11.31 -10.82 2.05
CA LYS A 38 -11.40 -10.13 3.35
C LYS A 38 -11.11 -11.06 4.52
N SER A 39 -11.61 -12.30 4.45
CA SER A 39 -11.34 -13.33 5.46
C SER A 39 -9.84 -13.62 5.52
N ASP A 40 -9.20 -13.88 4.38
CA ASP A 40 -7.77 -14.16 4.30
C ASP A 40 -6.91 -13.00 4.83
N TRP A 41 -7.34 -11.75 4.59
CA TRP A 41 -6.66 -10.55 5.11
C TRP A 41 -6.79 -10.43 6.63
N CYS A 42 -7.95 -10.78 7.19
CA CYS A 42 -8.14 -10.83 8.63
C CYS A 42 -7.26 -11.90 9.28
N ASP A 43 -7.18 -13.09 8.69
CA ASP A 43 -6.31 -14.16 9.20
C ASP A 43 -4.83 -13.75 9.18
N SER A 44 -4.41 -13.13 8.08
CA SER A 44 -3.06 -12.57 7.94
C SER A 44 -2.78 -11.49 8.98
N HIS A 45 -3.71 -10.54 9.16
CA HIS A 45 -3.61 -9.49 10.17
C HIS A 45 -3.49 -10.06 11.59
N SER A 46 -4.34 -11.03 11.93
CA SER A 46 -4.32 -11.65 13.24
C SER A 46 -3.04 -12.44 13.49
N SER A 47 -2.49 -13.09 12.46
CA SER A 47 -1.18 -13.73 12.55
C SER A 47 -0.06 -12.71 12.78
N THR A 48 -0.05 -11.61 12.02
CA THR A 48 0.94 -10.54 12.19
C THR A 48 0.84 -9.91 13.59
N CYS A 49 -0.37 -9.63 14.10
CA CYS A 49 -0.56 -9.11 15.45
C CYS A 49 0.04 -10.05 16.52
N ARG A 50 -0.24 -11.36 16.43
CA ARG A 50 0.36 -12.38 17.31
C ARG A 50 1.87 -12.38 17.23
N SER A 51 2.44 -12.28 16.04
CA SER A 51 3.87 -12.32 15.86
C SER A 51 4.56 -11.07 16.41
N ILE A 52 4.04 -9.89 16.11
CA ILE A 52 4.53 -8.61 16.68
C ILE A 52 4.50 -8.70 18.20
N CYS A 53 3.35 -8.98 18.80
CA CYS A 53 3.21 -8.96 20.25
C CYS A 53 3.88 -10.14 20.98
N GLY A 54 4.06 -11.28 20.31
CA GLY A 54 4.62 -12.50 20.91
C GLY A 54 6.13 -12.62 20.79
N THR A 55 6.69 -12.27 19.64
CA THR A 55 8.14 -12.41 19.36
C THR A 55 8.90 -11.08 19.41
N GLY A 56 8.17 -9.97 19.52
CA GLY A 56 8.70 -8.62 19.62
C GLY A 56 9.42 -8.13 18.36
N MET A 57 9.48 -6.81 18.21
CA MET A 57 10.60 -6.20 17.49
C MET A 57 11.87 -6.33 18.36
N PRO A 58 13.08 -6.42 17.78
CA PRO A 58 14.33 -6.47 18.55
C PRO A 58 14.36 -5.37 19.64
N GLY A 59 14.57 -5.76 20.91
CA GLY A 59 14.62 -4.83 22.04
C GLY A 59 13.27 -4.49 22.70
N THR A 60 12.17 -5.19 22.36
CA THR A 60 10.84 -4.97 22.97
C THR A 60 10.20 -6.26 23.50
N ASP A 61 10.02 -6.37 24.81
CA ASP A 61 9.21 -7.43 25.43
C ASP A 61 7.73 -7.05 25.34
N LEU A 62 6.98 -7.54 24.35
CA LEU A 62 5.56 -7.16 24.15
C LEU A 62 4.55 -8.04 24.90
N LEU A 63 5.04 -9.10 25.55
CA LEU A 63 4.33 -9.99 26.50
C LEU A 63 3.02 -10.62 25.96
N GLY A 64 2.90 -10.78 24.65
CA GLY A 64 1.74 -11.39 24.01
C GLY A 64 0.61 -10.40 23.68
N VAL A 65 -0.49 -10.95 23.17
CA VAL A 65 -1.62 -10.17 22.64
C VAL A 65 -2.66 -9.94 23.73
N ARG A 66 -3.13 -8.70 23.86
CA ARG A 66 -4.31 -8.32 24.66
C ARG A 66 -5.57 -8.26 23.80
N ILE A 67 -5.51 -7.56 22.67
CA ILE A 67 -6.61 -7.45 21.68
C ILE A 67 -6.08 -7.83 20.31
N ASN A 68 -6.82 -8.66 19.59
CA ASN A 68 -6.57 -9.00 18.20
C ASN A 68 -7.89 -9.34 17.54
N VAL A 69 -8.51 -8.31 16.97
CA VAL A 69 -9.81 -8.42 16.31
C VAL A 69 -9.70 -7.93 14.88
N CYS A 70 -10.42 -8.59 13.99
CA CYS A 70 -10.61 -8.16 12.61
C CYS A 70 -12.02 -8.55 12.15
N SER A 71 -12.77 -7.57 11.64
CA SER A 71 -14.10 -7.80 11.09
C SER A 71 -13.99 -7.98 9.58
N TYR A 72 -14.19 -9.21 9.07
CA TYR A 72 -14.13 -9.44 7.62
C TYR A 72 -15.21 -8.66 6.86
N LYS A 73 -16.32 -8.27 7.51
CA LYS A 73 -17.39 -7.49 6.85
C LYS A 73 -16.99 -6.03 6.59
N THR A 74 -16.23 -5.45 7.52
CA THR A 74 -15.91 -4.01 7.50
C THR A 74 -14.42 -3.73 7.32
N LEU A 75 -13.57 -4.75 7.38
CA LEU A 75 -12.12 -4.67 7.48
C LEU A 75 -11.62 -3.76 8.62
N GLN A 76 -12.46 -3.49 9.62
CA GLN A 76 -12.01 -2.84 10.85
C GLN A 76 -11.20 -3.83 11.67
N TYR A 77 -10.10 -3.34 12.25
CA TYR A 77 -9.16 -4.16 13.00
C TYR A 77 -8.67 -3.44 14.25
N GLU A 78 -8.24 -4.20 15.24
CA GLU A 78 -7.51 -3.67 16.40
C GLU A 78 -6.49 -4.70 16.88
N CYS A 79 -5.26 -4.24 17.12
CA CYS A 79 -4.17 -5.02 17.69
C CYS A 79 -3.60 -4.25 18.88
N ILE A 80 -3.66 -4.85 20.07
CA ILE A 80 -3.08 -4.33 21.31
C ILE A 80 -2.25 -5.43 21.95
N CYS A 81 -0.99 -5.15 22.27
CA CYS A 81 -0.12 -6.05 23.02
C CYS A 81 -0.34 -5.89 24.55
N ASN A 82 0.02 -6.90 25.34
CA ASN A 82 -0.20 -6.92 26.79
C ASN A 82 0.62 -5.86 27.53
N LYS A 83 1.87 -5.63 27.12
CA LYS A 83 2.71 -4.62 27.76
C LYS A 83 2.18 -3.22 27.46
N ASP A 84 1.81 -2.49 28.52
CA ASP A 84 1.43 -1.08 28.52
C ASP A 84 0.34 -0.69 27.51
N ASN A 85 -0.52 -1.64 27.11
CA ASN A 85 -1.50 -1.45 26.04
C ASN A 85 -0.89 -0.94 24.74
N LEU A 86 0.33 -1.39 24.41
CA LEU A 86 1.00 -0.96 23.20
C LEU A 86 0.15 -1.29 21.97
N ARG A 87 -0.03 -0.30 21.10
CA ARG A 87 -0.73 -0.40 19.81
C ARG A 87 0.30 -0.34 18.68
N PRO A 88 0.69 -1.48 18.08
CA PRO A 88 1.60 -1.47 16.95
C PRO A 88 1.00 -0.70 15.77
N LYS A 89 1.86 0.00 15.01
CA LYS A 89 1.49 0.65 13.75
C LYS A 89 1.32 -0.39 12.65
N MET A 90 0.12 -0.95 12.54
CA MET A 90 -0.19 -2.06 11.64
C MET A 90 0.01 -1.70 10.15
N GLU A 91 -0.13 -0.43 9.80
CA GLU A 91 0.08 0.12 8.45
C GLU A 91 1.52 -0.02 7.95
N LEU A 92 2.50 -0.18 8.84
CA LEU A 92 3.90 -0.39 8.45
C LEU A 92 4.16 -1.82 7.95
N PHE A 93 3.26 -2.76 8.28
CA PHE A 93 3.41 -4.18 7.99
C PHE A 93 2.63 -4.57 6.76
N HIS A 94 3.24 -5.41 5.92
CA HIS A 94 2.65 -5.80 4.64
C HIS A 94 1.42 -6.71 4.79
N TYR A 95 1.49 -7.69 5.68
CA TYR A 95 0.47 -8.74 5.85
C TYR A 95 -0.62 -8.39 6.85
N THR A 96 -0.90 -7.10 7.00
CA THR A 96 -2.02 -6.59 7.80
C THR A 96 -3.10 -6.10 6.86
N VAL A 97 -4.34 -6.00 7.35
CA VAL A 97 -5.44 -5.34 6.61
C VAL A 97 -5.00 -4.03 5.91
N PRO A 98 -4.39 -3.02 6.57
CA PRO A 98 -4.00 -1.79 5.90
C PRO A 98 -2.90 -2.00 4.84
N GLY A 99 -1.94 -2.90 5.08
CA GLY A 99 -0.91 -3.23 4.11
C GLY A 99 -1.48 -3.89 2.84
N LEU A 100 -2.37 -4.86 3.01
CA LEU A 100 -3.01 -5.60 1.93
C LEU A 100 -4.04 -4.75 1.16
N MET A 101 -4.75 -3.85 1.83
CA MET A 101 -5.60 -2.86 1.19
C MET A 101 -4.80 -1.89 0.30
N CYS A 102 -3.64 -1.44 0.78
CA CYS A 102 -2.76 -0.58 -0.01
C CYS A 102 -2.18 -1.29 -1.23
N GLU A 103 -1.80 -2.56 -1.09
CA GLU A 103 -1.39 -3.41 -2.21
C GLU A 103 -2.49 -3.55 -3.26
N ALA A 104 -3.72 -3.82 -2.81
CA ALA A 104 -4.86 -3.99 -3.69
C ALA A 104 -5.20 -2.68 -4.42
N ALA A 105 -5.16 -1.54 -3.71
CA ALA A 105 -5.35 -0.22 -4.30
C ALA A 105 -4.31 0.10 -5.38
N TRP A 106 -3.05 -0.20 -5.10
CA TRP A 106 -1.98 -0.06 -6.09
C TRP A 106 -2.21 -0.91 -7.34
N LYS A 107 -2.56 -2.20 -7.17
CA LYS A 107 -2.86 -3.11 -8.28
C LYS A 107 -4.02 -2.60 -9.14
N ALA A 108 -5.10 -2.17 -8.49
CA ALA A 108 -6.26 -1.59 -9.17
C ALA A 108 -5.89 -0.31 -9.94
N CYS A 109 -5.08 0.57 -9.34
CA CYS A 109 -4.58 1.78 -9.99
C CYS A 109 -3.79 1.44 -11.26
N ARG A 110 -2.85 0.50 -11.18
CA ARG A 110 -2.04 0.09 -12.33
C ARG A 110 -2.86 -0.58 -13.42
N GLN A 111 -3.80 -1.44 -13.05
CA GLN A 111 -4.68 -2.11 -14.01
C GLN A 111 -5.56 -1.10 -14.76
N THR A 112 -6.11 -0.12 -14.03
CA THR A 112 -6.94 0.96 -14.64
C THR A 112 -6.13 1.80 -15.63
N ASN A 113 -4.86 2.03 -15.33
CA ASN A 113 -3.99 2.92 -16.10
C ASN A 113 -2.97 2.17 -16.97
N GLU A 114 -3.19 0.89 -17.28
CA GLU A 114 -2.15 0.02 -17.88
C GLU A 114 -1.57 0.54 -19.20
N ASN A 115 -2.34 1.34 -19.94
CA ASN A 115 -1.96 1.95 -21.22
C ASN A 115 -1.35 3.36 -21.09
N ASP A 116 -1.22 3.89 -19.87
CA ASP A 116 -0.59 5.18 -19.58
C ASP A 116 0.63 4.97 -18.65
N PRO A 117 1.85 4.89 -19.21
CA PRO A 117 3.06 4.68 -18.42
C PRO A 117 3.32 5.75 -17.35
N LYS A 118 2.88 6.99 -17.60
CA LYS A 118 3.02 8.09 -16.62
C LYS A 118 2.11 7.81 -15.42
N MET A 119 0.85 7.46 -15.68
CA MET A 119 -0.11 7.15 -14.62
C MET A 119 0.27 5.87 -13.85
N VAL A 120 0.82 4.85 -14.53
CA VAL A 120 1.41 3.68 -13.86
C VAL A 120 2.54 4.09 -12.90
N GLY A 121 3.44 4.98 -13.34
CA GLY A 121 4.49 5.53 -12.48
C GLY A 121 3.92 6.31 -11.29
N GLU A 122 2.83 7.06 -11.49
CA GLU A 122 2.15 7.74 -10.39
C GLU A 122 1.49 6.76 -9.40
N CYS A 123 0.97 5.61 -9.84
CA CYS A 123 0.51 4.55 -8.94
C CYS A 123 1.65 4.03 -8.05
N ASP A 124 2.83 3.83 -8.62
CA ASP A 124 4.02 3.40 -7.87
C ASP A 124 4.44 4.49 -6.85
N ASP A 125 4.51 5.74 -7.28
CA ASP A 125 4.99 6.84 -6.44
C ASP A 125 4.02 7.26 -5.35
N LYS A 126 2.73 7.31 -5.66
CA LYS A 126 1.72 7.91 -4.78
C LYS A 126 0.99 6.89 -3.92
N ILE A 127 0.95 5.62 -4.32
CA ILE A 127 0.34 4.53 -3.56
C ILE A 127 1.40 3.55 -3.07
N ARG A 128 2.14 2.90 -3.99
CA ARG A 128 2.98 1.74 -3.64
C ARG A 128 4.04 2.04 -2.59
N LYS A 129 4.74 3.17 -2.73
CA LYS A 129 5.78 3.64 -1.80
C LYS A 129 5.28 3.93 -0.39
N LYS A 130 3.96 4.07 -0.20
CA LYS A 130 3.33 4.33 1.10
C LYS A 130 2.78 3.07 1.77
N CYS A 131 2.78 1.93 1.07
CA CYS A 131 2.30 0.67 1.64
C CYS A 131 3.27 0.12 2.68
N GLY A 132 2.74 -0.66 3.63
CA GLY A 132 3.56 -1.37 4.60
C GLY A 132 4.56 -2.32 3.93
N HIS A 133 5.82 -2.20 4.33
CA HIS A 133 6.93 -2.99 3.79
C HIS A 133 7.56 -3.93 4.83
N TRP A 134 7.20 -3.78 6.11
CA TRP A 134 7.76 -4.59 7.18
C TRP A 134 7.09 -5.97 7.22
N ARG A 135 7.89 -6.96 7.62
CA ARG A 135 7.46 -8.34 7.87
C ARG A 135 7.85 -8.69 9.29
N THR A 136 7.11 -9.58 9.92
CA THR A 136 7.53 -10.16 11.19
C THR A 136 8.57 -11.26 10.96
N LYS A 137 9.37 -11.62 11.97
CA LYS A 137 10.48 -12.59 11.83
C LYS A 137 10.03 -13.96 11.29
N ASP A 138 8.84 -14.41 11.69
CA ASP A 138 8.23 -15.64 11.17
C ASP A 138 7.76 -15.49 9.72
N GLN A 139 7.41 -14.29 9.28
CA GLN A 139 7.05 -13.98 7.90
C GLN A 139 8.26 -13.80 6.98
N GLU A 140 9.42 -13.40 7.53
CA GLU A 140 10.68 -13.36 6.81
C GLU A 140 11.17 -14.78 6.46
N THR A 141 10.93 -15.75 7.33
CA THR A 141 11.42 -17.13 7.18
C THR A 141 10.43 -18.08 6.50
N LYS A 142 9.12 -17.83 6.60
CA LYS A 142 8.07 -18.69 5.98
C LYS A 142 7.65 -18.27 4.57
N ASN A 143 7.89 -17.01 4.16
CA ASN A 143 7.46 -16.49 2.86
C ASN A 143 8.59 -16.37 1.83
N ASP A 144 9.66 -17.16 1.96
CA ASP A 144 10.67 -17.33 0.92
C ASP A 144 10.02 -18.05 -0.28
N GLY A 145 9.19 -17.31 -1.04
CA GLY A 145 8.49 -17.78 -2.24
C GLY A 145 6.96 -17.76 -2.24
N LEU A 146 6.25 -17.53 -1.12
CA LEU A 146 4.77 -17.67 -1.11
C LEU A 146 4.01 -16.48 -1.72
N TYR A 147 4.62 -15.30 -1.74
CA TYR A 147 4.15 -14.13 -2.50
C TYR A 147 5.26 -13.69 -3.45
N GLY A 148 5.44 -14.45 -4.54
CA GLY A 148 6.50 -14.32 -5.54
C GLY A 148 6.55 -13.00 -6.34
N PHE A 149 6.09 -11.89 -5.78
CA PHE A 149 6.05 -10.59 -6.46
C PHE A 149 6.99 -9.53 -5.86
N PHE A 150 7.77 -9.87 -4.84
CA PHE A 150 8.75 -8.96 -4.26
C PHE A 150 10.17 -9.39 -4.59
N LYS A 151 10.59 -9.14 -5.84
CA LYS A 151 11.96 -8.67 -5.98
C LYS A 151 11.99 -7.28 -5.33
N PRO A 152 12.97 -6.98 -4.44
CA PRO A 152 13.26 -5.61 -4.08
C PRO A 152 13.34 -4.77 -5.36
N ILE A 153 12.91 -3.51 -5.34
CA ILE A 153 13.38 -2.58 -6.38
C ILE A 153 14.90 -2.57 -6.22
N MET A 154 15.59 -3.32 -7.09
CA MET A 154 17.03 -3.49 -7.08
C MET A 154 17.66 -2.15 -7.46
N GLY A 155 17.75 -1.23 -6.50
CA GLY A 155 18.87 -0.32 -6.43
C GLY A 155 20.11 -1.18 -6.18
N GLY A 156 20.95 -1.31 -7.20
CA GLY A 156 22.00 -2.32 -7.30
C GLY A 156 22.86 -2.47 -6.03
N GLY A 157 22.63 -3.56 -5.32
CA GLY A 157 23.52 -4.06 -4.28
C GLY A 157 23.73 -5.55 -4.52
N LYS A 158 24.92 -5.91 -5.00
CA LYS A 158 25.29 -7.30 -5.27
C LYS A 158 25.10 -8.16 -4.02
N ALA A 159 24.24 -9.17 -4.12
CA ALA A 159 24.18 -10.28 -3.17
C ALA A 159 25.51 -11.07 -3.26
N GLY A 160 26.42 -10.82 -2.34
CA GLY A 160 27.59 -11.65 -2.09
C GLY A 160 27.31 -12.57 -0.91
N GLY A 161 27.11 -13.86 -1.18
CA GLY A 161 26.89 -14.86 -0.15
C GLY A 161 28.18 -15.26 0.59
N LYS A 162 28.03 -15.64 1.86
CA LYS A 162 28.47 -16.95 2.38
C LYS A 162 28.00 -17.08 3.82
N ARG A 163 27.24 -18.15 4.09
CA ARG A 163 27.16 -18.74 5.43
C ARG A 163 28.53 -19.34 5.74
N ARG A 164 29.06 -19.02 6.91
CA ARG A 164 30.05 -19.80 7.64
C ARG A 164 29.59 -19.88 9.08
#